data_AF-A0A3M4NT10-F1
#
_entry.id   AF-A0A3M4NT10-F1
#
_cell.length_a   1.000
_cell.length_b   1.000
_cell.length_c   1.000
_cell.angle_alpha   90.00
_cell.angle_beta   90.00
_cell.angle_gamma   90.00
#
_symmetry.space_group_name_H-M   'P 1'
#
loop_
_entity.id
_entity.type
_entity.pdbx_description
1 polymer ?
#
loop_
_entity_poly.entity_id
_entity_poly.type
_entity_poly.pdbx_seq_one_letter_code
_entity_poly.pdbx_strand_id
1 'polypeptide(L)' 'MADKGDLLTITKRINGGTNGQADRQMLYERALKVLS' A
#
# COMPACT_ATOMS: atom_id res chain seq x y z
N MET A 1 -0.46 12.15 -10.27
CA MET A 1 0.91 11.68 -9.97
C MET A 1 1.17 11.50 -8.46
N ALA A 2 0.27 11.92 -7.56
CA ALA A 2 0.56 11.96 -6.13
C ALA A 2 0.36 10.62 -5.38
N ASP A 3 -0.56 9.74 -5.79
CA ASP A 3 -0.86 8.51 -5.02
C ASP A 3 -0.24 7.23 -5.61
N LYS A 4 0.55 7.31 -6.70
CA LYS A 4 1.16 6.10 -7.29
C LYS A 4 2.27 5.60 -6.37
N GLY A 5 1.93 4.63 -5.52
CA GLY A 5 2.86 3.92 -4.64
C GLY A 5 2.98 4.46 -3.22
N ASP A 6 2.25 5.52 -2.85
CA ASP A 6 2.24 6.01 -1.46
C ASP A 6 1.26 5.20 -0.58
N LEU A 7 1.65 3.95 -0.29
CA LEU A 7 0.87 3.04 0.53
C LEU A 7 0.70 3.53 1.97
N LEU A 8 1.62 4.31 2.50
CA LEU A 8 1.51 4.89 3.84
C LEU A 8 0.32 5.87 3.89
N THR A 9 0.25 6.79 2.94
CA THR A 9 -0.85 7.75 2.85
C THR A 9 -2.19 7.04 2.58
N ILE A 10 -2.21 6.04 1.71
CA ILE A 10 -3.42 5.25 1.44
C ILE A 10 -3.87 4.51 2.71
N THR A 11 -2.95 3.86 3.43
CA THR A 11 -3.28 3.12 4.66
C THR A 11 -3.85 4.06 5.73
N LYS A 12 -3.25 5.24 5.90
CA LYS A 12 -3.75 6.27 6.82
C LYS A 12 -5.13 6.80 6.43
N ARG A 13 -5.38 7.04 5.14
CA ARG A 13 -6.71 7.52 4.67
C ARG A 13 -7.81 6.49 4.91
N ILE A 14 -7.52 5.19 4.75
CA ILE A 14 -8.53 4.13 4.92
C ILE A 14 -8.78 3.85 6.41
N ASN A 15 -7.72 3.72 7.21
CA ASN A 15 -7.83 3.20 8.58
C ASN A 15 -7.72 4.28 9.67
N GLY A 16 -7.41 5.53 9.32
CA GLY A 16 -7.06 6.58 10.30
C GLY A 16 -5.71 6.36 10.99
N GLY A 17 -4.90 5.39 10.52
CA GLY A 17 -3.65 4.96 11.14
C GLY A 17 -2.87 3.98 10.26
N THR A 18 -1.88 3.29 10.80
CA THR A 18 -0.97 2.40 10.04
C THR A 18 -1.24 0.90 10.28
N ASN A 19 -2.43 0.56 10.77
CA ASN A 19 -2.81 -0.82 11.04
C ASN A 19 -2.75 -1.67 9.75
N GLY A 20 -1.98 -2.75 9.80
CA GLY A 20 -1.76 -3.67 8.68
C GLY A 20 -0.87 -3.13 7.55
N GLN A 21 -0.07 -2.07 7.79
CA GLN A 21 0.76 -1.47 6.74
C GLN A 21 1.81 -2.44 6.17
N ALA A 22 2.47 -3.22 7.02
CA ALA A 22 3.50 -4.18 6.58
C ALA A 22 2.91 -5.26 5.66
N ASP A 23 1.75 -5.81 6.02
CA ASP A 23 1.05 -6.81 5.20
C ASP A 23 0.61 -6.23 3.85
N ARG A 24 0.09 -4.99 3.85
CA ARG A 24 -0.32 -4.28 2.63
C ARG A 24 0.87 -4.05 1.71
N GLN A 25 2.04 -3.68 2.25
CA GLN A 25 3.27 -3.51 1.48
C GLN A 25 3.69 -4.82 0.82
N MET A 26 3.72 -5.93 1.57
CA MET A 26 4.07 -7.24 1.02
C MET A 26 3.12 -7.68 -0.10
N LEU A 27 1.80 -7.51 0.08
CA LEU A 27 0.81 -7.88 -0.93
C LEU A 27 0.94 -7.02 -2.19
N TYR A 28 1.21 -5.73 -2.04
CA TYR A 28 1.42 -4.82 -3.17
C TYR A 28 2.65 -5.19 -3.99
N GLU A 29 3.77 -5.50 -3.35
CA GLU A 29 4.98 -5.96 -4.04
C GLU A 29 4.76 -7.28 -4.80
N ARG A 30 3.99 -8.21 -4.22
CA ARG A 30 3.58 -9.44 -4.92
C ARG A 30 2.69 -9.13 -6.13
N ALA A 31 1.73 -8.22 -6.00
CA ALA A 31 0.85 -7.84 -7.09
C ALA A 31 1.62 -7.19 -8.25
N LEU A 32 2.59 -6.31 -7.95
CA LEU A 32 3.44 -5.70 -8.97
C LEU A 32 4.21 -6.74 -9.80
N LYS A 33 4.70 -7.82 -9.17
CA LYS A 33 5.39 -8.93 -9.86
C LYS A 33 4.47 -9.76 -10.77
N VAL A 34 3.17 -9.74 -10.54
CA VAL A 34 2.17 -10.42 -11.40
C VAL A 34 1.78 -9.55 -12.59
N LEU A 35 1.78 -8.22 -12.39
CA LEU A 35 1.40 -7.24 -13.40
C LEU A 35 2.56 -6.86 -14.35
N SER A 36 3.78 -7.29 -14.06
CA SER A 36 4.99 -7.07 -14.87
C SER A 36 5.15 -8.08 -16.00
#